data_AF-A0A0N4XLH0-F1
#
_entry.id   AF-A0A0N4XLH0-F1
#
_cell.length_a   1.000
_cell.length_b   1.000
_cell.length_c   1.000
_cell.angle_alpha   90.00
_cell.angle_beta   90.00
_cell.angle_gamma   90.00
#
_symmetry.space_group_name_H-M   'P 1'
#
loop_
_entity.id
_entity.type
_entity.pdbx_description
1 polymer ?
#
loop_
_entity_poly.entity_id
_entity_poly.type
_entity_poly.pdbx_seq_one_letter_code
_entity_poly.pdbx_strand_id
1 'polypeptide(L)'
;MIKYICFQAYYFGGRAAIQLGNYNEAIRLITQAKELASSQKMNFGDEIHAQMRLARREKFRMEEEKRVKEEGELQIYLRRQWTLSRLINDDVNRRVAELVSNSEGDSKQNAMAEDIEQITMEGEQYKAQLDSLFAQIDDRRRKREIPDFLCGKISCALLQDPVITPSGITYDRADIKQHLHRVGEFVINL
;
A
#
# COMPACT_ATOMS: atom_id res chain seq x y z
N MET A 1 -12.43 -8.41 42.46
CA MET A 1 -13.03 -9.38 41.53
C MET A 1 -13.25 -8.78 40.13
N ILE A 2 -14.02 -7.69 39.98
CA ILE A 2 -14.31 -7.06 38.67
C ILE A 2 -13.05 -6.67 37.89
N LYS A 3 -12.08 -6.00 38.53
CA LYS A 3 -10.84 -5.56 37.87
C LYS A 3 -9.94 -6.72 37.36
N TYR A 4 -10.03 -7.89 38.00
CA TYR A 4 -9.30 -9.09 37.59
C TYR A 4 -9.94 -9.73 36.35
N ILE A 5 -11.27 -9.76 36.29
CA ILE A 5 -12.03 -10.23 35.12
C ILE A 5 -11.76 -9.31 33.92
N CYS A 6 -11.74 -7.99 34.12
CA CYS A 6 -11.37 -7.04 33.07
C CYS A 6 -9.95 -7.29 32.54
N PHE A 7 -8.97 -7.51 33.42
CA PHE A 7 -7.61 -7.87 33.02
C PHE A 7 -7.59 -9.11 32.12
N GLN A 8 -8.25 -10.19 32.55
CA GLN A 8 -8.31 -11.43 31.78
C GLN A 8 -8.97 -11.22 30.41
N ALA A 9 -10.06 -10.45 30.36
CA ALA A 9 -10.75 -10.14 29.10
C ALA A 9 -9.83 -9.43 28.10
N TYR A 10 -9.12 -8.37 28.53
CA TYR A 10 -8.17 -7.67 27.67
C TYR A 10 -6.98 -8.54 27.27
N TYR A 11 -6.47 -9.36 28.19
CA TYR A 11 -5.36 -10.26 27.93
C TYR A 11 -5.71 -11.32 26.88
N PHE A 12 -6.82 -12.04 27.07
CA PHE A 12 -7.27 -13.06 26.11
C PHE A 12 -7.76 -12.45 24.79
N GLY A 13 -8.42 -11.28 24.83
CA GLY A 13 -8.77 -10.52 23.63
C GLY A 13 -7.55 -10.14 22.81
N GLY A 14 -6.48 -9.66 23.46
CA GLY A 14 -5.21 -9.37 22.81
C GLY A 14 -4.58 -10.61 22.16
N ARG A 15 -4.59 -11.76 22.85
CA ARG A 15 -4.10 -13.03 22.28
C ARG A 15 -4.91 -13.49 21.08
N ALA A 16 -6.23 -13.40 21.14
CA ALA A 16 -7.10 -13.72 20.01
C ALA A 16 -6.84 -12.79 18.82
N ALA A 17 -6.66 -11.48 19.07
CA ALA A 17 -6.34 -10.51 18.03
C ALA A 17 -4.99 -10.80 17.33
N ILE A 18 -3.97 -11.29 18.05
CA ILE A 18 -2.72 -11.76 17.44
C ILE A 18 -2.99 -12.92 16.47
N GLN A 19 -3.78 -13.92 16.89
CA GLN A 19 -4.10 -15.09 16.05
C GLN A 19 -4.93 -14.71 14.81
N LEU A 20 -5.78 -13.70 14.94
CA LEU A 20 -6.57 -13.16 13.83
C LEU A 20 -5.76 -12.22 12.91
N GLY A 21 -4.48 -11.97 13.20
CA GLY A 21 -3.63 -11.06 12.42
C GLY A 21 -3.93 -9.57 12.62
N ASN A 22 -4.81 -9.21 13.56
CA ASN A 22 -5.11 -7.81 13.87
C ASN A 22 -4.14 -7.26 14.92
N TYR A 23 -2.91 -6.99 14.51
CA TYR A 23 -1.83 -6.66 15.43
C TYR A 23 -1.95 -5.27 16.08
N ASN A 24 -2.59 -4.30 15.42
CA ASN A 24 -2.81 -2.97 16.00
C ASN A 24 -3.78 -3.07 17.18
N GLU A 25 -4.88 -3.80 17.00
CA GLU A 25 -5.85 -4.04 18.07
C GLU A 25 -5.25 -4.90 19.18
N ALA A 26 -4.44 -5.91 18.84
CA ALA A 26 -3.71 -6.71 19.82
C ALA A 26 -2.81 -5.85 20.73
N ILE A 27 -2.02 -4.94 20.14
CA ILE A 27 -1.13 -4.05 20.91
C ILE A 27 -1.96 -3.14 21.83
N ARG A 28 -3.09 -2.62 21.36
CA ARG A 28 -4.01 -1.79 22.16
C ARG A 28 -4.55 -2.56 23.37
N LEU A 29 -5.09 -3.75 23.15
CA LEU A 29 -5.67 -4.61 24.18
C LEU A 29 -4.62 -5.07 25.22
N ILE A 30 -3.43 -5.47 24.78
CA ILE A 30 -2.33 -5.89 25.67
C ILE A 30 -1.81 -4.69 26.49
N THR A 31 -1.81 -3.48 25.92
CA THR A 31 -1.45 -2.26 26.66
C THR A 31 -2.44 -1.97 27.78
N GLN A 32 -3.75 -2.09 27.52
CA GLN A 32 -4.79 -1.97 28.55
C GLN A 32 -4.65 -3.05 29.63
N ALA A 33 -4.33 -4.29 29.25
CA ALA A 33 -4.06 -5.37 30.19
C ALA A 33 -2.84 -5.05 31.09
N LYS A 34 -1.77 -4.45 30.53
CA LYS A 34 -0.58 -4.03 31.27
C LYS A 34 -0.88 -2.97 32.33
N GLU A 35 -1.66 -1.95 31.97
CA GLU A 35 -2.06 -0.88 32.89
C GLU A 35 -2.90 -1.43 34.05
N LEU A 36 -3.84 -2.33 33.74
CA LEU A 36 -4.67 -3.00 34.75
C LEU A 36 -3.87 -3.94 35.64
N ALA A 37 -2.89 -4.68 35.11
CA ALA A 37 -2.02 -5.53 35.91
C ALA A 37 -1.11 -4.72 36.85
N SER A 38 -0.59 -3.59 36.38
CA SER A 38 0.27 -2.70 37.16
C SER A 38 -0.51 -2.03 38.30
N SER A 39 -1.72 -1.53 38.02
CA SER A 39 -2.59 -0.92 39.03
C SER A 39 -3.06 -1.89 40.11
N GLN A 40 -3.14 -3.18 39.80
CA GLN A 40 -3.56 -4.24 40.71
C GLN A 40 -2.38 -4.98 41.39
N LYS A 41 -1.13 -4.57 41.12
CA LYS A 41 0.10 -5.23 41.61
C LYS A 41 0.12 -6.74 41.31
N MET A 42 -0.32 -7.13 40.12
CA MET A 42 -0.37 -8.53 39.70
C MET A 42 0.97 -8.95 39.05
N ASN A 43 1.43 -10.17 39.32
CA ASN A 43 2.69 -10.70 38.81
C ASN A 43 2.57 -11.29 37.38
N PHE A 44 1.98 -10.55 36.43
CA PHE A 44 1.85 -10.96 35.02
C PHE A 44 2.79 -10.21 34.08
N GLY A 45 3.75 -9.45 34.61
CA GLY A 45 4.66 -8.62 33.81
C GLY A 45 5.32 -9.38 32.67
N ASP A 46 5.98 -10.50 32.98
CA ASP A 46 6.74 -11.26 31.99
C ASP A 46 5.88 -11.81 30.85
N GLU A 47 4.71 -12.35 31.17
CA GLU A 47 3.77 -12.90 30.20
C GLU A 47 3.19 -11.79 29.30
N ILE A 48 2.77 -10.65 29.89
CA ILE A 48 2.28 -9.49 29.13
C ILE A 48 3.37 -8.96 28.19
N HIS A 49 4.60 -8.87 28.69
CA HIS A 49 5.74 -8.47 27.88
C HIS A 49 6.06 -9.48 26.77
N ALA A 50 5.90 -10.79 27.01
CA ALA A 50 6.07 -11.82 26.00
C ALA A 50 5.02 -11.67 24.87
N GLN A 51 3.74 -11.53 25.21
CA GLN A 51 2.68 -11.30 24.23
C GLN A 51 2.86 -9.97 23.47
N MET A 52 3.31 -8.91 24.14
CA MET A 52 3.61 -7.62 23.50
C MET A 52 4.76 -7.74 22.49
N ARG A 53 5.84 -8.45 22.83
CA ARG A 53 6.96 -8.70 21.91
C ARG A 53 6.50 -9.53 20.71
N LEU A 54 5.66 -10.54 20.94
CA LEU A 54 5.07 -11.34 19.87
C LEU A 54 4.24 -10.45 18.92
N ALA A 55 3.27 -9.70 19.44
CA ALA A 55 2.42 -8.82 18.64
C ALA A 55 3.23 -7.82 17.79
N ARG A 56 4.27 -7.19 18.37
CA ARG A 56 5.12 -6.24 17.65
C ARG A 56 5.98 -6.90 16.57
N ARG A 57 6.56 -8.08 16.86
CA ARG A 57 7.36 -8.84 15.89
C ARG A 57 6.50 -9.26 14.70
N GLU A 58 5.29 -9.74 14.99
CA GLU A 58 4.33 -10.18 13.98
C GLU A 58 3.82 -9.01 13.13
N LYS A 59 3.52 -7.87 13.76
CA LYS A 59 3.21 -6.63 13.05
C LYS A 59 4.34 -6.23 12.08
N PHE A 60 5.58 -6.20 12.58
CA PHE A 60 6.74 -5.87 11.77
C PHE A 60 6.90 -6.86 10.61
N ARG A 61 6.76 -8.16 10.86
CA ARG A 61 6.85 -9.19 9.81
C ARG A 61 5.79 -8.99 8.72
N MET A 62 4.55 -8.68 9.10
CA MET A 62 3.46 -8.41 8.15
C MET A 62 3.72 -7.13 7.34
N GLU A 63 4.15 -6.04 7.99
CA GLU A 63 4.51 -4.80 7.29
C GLU A 63 5.69 -5.01 6.34
N GLU A 64 6.66 -5.81 6.75
CA GLU A 64 7.83 -6.16 5.94
C GLU A 64 7.45 -7.04 4.75
N GLU A 65 6.60 -8.05 4.95
CA GLU A 65 6.10 -8.90 3.88
C GLU A 65 5.31 -8.08 2.83
N LYS A 66 4.50 -7.10 3.27
CA LYS A 66 3.84 -6.16 2.36
C LYS A 66 4.85 -5.35 1.56
N ARG A 67 5.88 -4.80 2.22
CA ARG A 67 6.93 -4.03 1.55
C ARG A 67 7.69 -4.87 0.52
N VAL A 68 8.11 -6.08 0.88
CA VAL A 68 8.81 -7.02 -0.01
C VAL A 68 7.92 -7.42 -1.18
N LYS A 69 6.62 -7.63 -0.95
CA LYS A 69 5.66 -7.95 -2.01
C LYS A 69 5.51 -6.78 -3.00
N GLU A 70 5.34 -5.56 -2.49
CA GLU A 70 5.25 -4.35 -3.31
C GLU A 70 6.52 -4.15 -4.16
N GLU A 71 7.70 -4.35 -3.55
CA GLU A 71 8.97 -4.30 -4.27
C GLU A 71 9.08 -5.40 -5.33
N GLY A 72 8.68 -6.63 -5.01
CA GLY A 72 8.68 -7.75 -5.94
C GLY A 72 7.76 -7.53 -7.14
N GLU A 73 6.57 -6.97 -6.92
CA GLU A 73 5.64 -6.60 -7.98
C GLU A 73 6.22 -5.52 -8.91
N LEU A 74 6.94 -4.55 -8.36
CA LEU A 74 7.64 -3.52 -9.14
C LEU A 74 8.81 -4.12 -9.94
N GLN A 75 9.59 -5.00 -9.35
CA GLN A 75 10.70 -5.68 -10.05
C GLN A 75 10.20 -6.54 -11.22
N ILE A 76 9.09 -7.27 -11.03
CA ILE A 76 8.45 -8.05 -12.11
C ILE A 76 7.98 -7.13 -13.24
N TYR A 77 7.38 -6.00 -12.89
CA TYR A 77 6.92 -4.98 -13.83
C TYR A 77 8.06 -4.41 -14.69
N LEU A 78 9.11 -3.91 -14.05
CA LEU A 78 10.28 -3.34 -14.74
C LEU A 78 10.98 -4.37 -15.61
N ARG A 79 11.12 -5.62 -15.12
CA ARG A 79 11.69 -6.71 -15.91
C ARG A 79 10.85 -6.98 -17.15
N ARG A 80 9.53 -6.98 -17.05
CA ARG A 80 8.62 -7.20 -18.18
C ARG A 80 8.73 -6.09 -19.22
N GLN A 81 8.77 -4.82 -18.80
CA GLN A 81 8.98 -3.69 -19.71
C GLN A 81 10.34 -3.81 -20.44
N TRP A 82 11.41 -4.08 -19.70
CA TRP A 82 12.75 -4.23 -20.26
C TRP A 82 12.82 -5.38 -21.28
N THR A 83 12.27 -6.55 -20.94
CA THR A 83 12.25 -7.71 -21.85
C THR A 83 11.48 -7.40 -23.14
N LEU A 84 10.34 -6.71 -23.05
CA LEU A 84 9.57 -6.34 -24.22
C LEU A 84 10.29 -5.32 -25.10
N SER A 85 10.87 -4.27 -24.50
CA SER A 85 11.67 -3.29 -25.25
C SER A 85 12.89 -3.93 -25.91
N ARG A 86 13.52 -4.89 -25.25
CA ARG A 86 14.62 -5.67 -25.83
C ARG A 86 14.16 -6.50 -27.02
N LEU A 87 13.02 -7.19 -26.91
CA LEU A 87 12.49 -8.02 -28.00
C LEU A 87 12.18 -7.17 -29.24
N ILE A 88 11.65 -5.96 -29.06
CA ILE A 88 11.41 -5.01 -30.15
C ILE A 88 12.73 -4.63 -30.83
N ASN A 89 13.75 -4.24 -30.05
CA ASN A 89 15.05 -3.87 -30.60
C ASN A 89 15.72 -5.05 -31.32
N ASP A 90 15.64 -6.25 -30.76
CA ASP A 90 16.22 -7.46 -31.35
C ASP A 90 15.53 -7.81 -32.68
N ASP A 91 14.21 -7.62 -32.79
CA ASP A 91 13.45 -7.81 -34.03
C ASP A 91 13.82 -6.77 -35.10
N VAL A 92 13.91 -5.49 -34.74
CA VAL A 92 14.35 -4.40 -35.63
C VAL A 92 15.76 -4.69 -36.16
N ASN A 93 16.70 -5.00 -35.26
CA ASN A 93 18.09 -5.29 -35.63
C ASN A 93 18.19 -6.50 -36.56
N ARG A 94 17.39 -7.54 -36.32
CA ARG A 94 17.36 -8.72 -37.18
C ARG A 94 16.87 -8.39 -38.59
N ARG A 95 15.77 -7.65 -38.73
CA ARG A 95 15.22 -7.27 -40.03
C ARG A 95 16.18 -6.36 -40.81
N VAL A 96 16.81 -5.41 -40.13
CA VAL A 96 17.85 -4.55 -40.72
C VAL A 96 19.05 -5.39 -41.19
N ALA A 97 19.51 -6.36 -40.39
CA ALA A 97 20.62 -7.23 -40.77
C ALA A 97 20.30 -8.12 -41.99
N GLU A 98 19.08 -8.65 -42.08
CA GLU A 98 18.60 -9.44 -43.22
C GLU A 98 18.62 -8.60 -44.52
N LEU A 99 18.16 -7.34 -44.47
CA LEU A 99 18.23 -6.41 -45.60
C LEU A 99 19.66 -6.07 -46.01
N VAL A 100 20.55 -5.86 -45.04
CA VAL A 100 21.97 -5.58 -45.29
C VAL A 100 22.66 -6.78 -45.94
N SER A 101 22.37 -8.00 -45.49
CA SER A 101 22.98 -9.21 -46.04
C SER A 101 22.52 -9.57 -47.46
N ASN A 102 21.32 -9.16 -47.87
CA ASN A 102 20.74 -9.48 -49.19
C ASN A 102 21.18 -8.52 -50.31
N SER A 103 22.07 -7.56 -50.04
CA SER A 103 22.46 -6.48 -50.96
C SER A 103 23.92 -6.61 -51.41
N GLU A 104 24.13 -7.10 -52.65
CA GLU A 104 25.47 -7.14 -53.29
C GLU A 104 25.61 -6.14 -54.46
N GLY A 105 24.90 -4.99 -54.49
CA GLY A 105 25.03 -4.03 -55.61
C GLY A 105 24.71 -2.56 -55.31
N ASP A 106 25.57 -1.65 -55.80
CA ASP A 106 25.55 -0.20 -55.58
C ASP A 106 24.23 0.49 -55.98
N SER A 107 23.49 -0.03 -56.96
CA SER A 107 22.24 0.59 -57.43
C SER A 107 21.04 0.46 -56.48
N LYS A 108 21.15 -0.33 -55.39
CA LYS A 108 20.07 -0.55 -54.40
C LYS A 108 20.23 0.23 -53.09
N GLN A 109 21.28 1.04 -52.94
CA GLN A 109 21.59 1.70 -51.66
C GLN A 109 20.52 2.70 -51.18
N ASN A 110 19.93 3.50 -52.08
CA ASN A 110 18.89 4.47 -51.70
C ASN A 110 17.57 3.80 -51.27
N ALA A 111 17.10 2.80 -52.01
CA ALA A 111 15.88 2.07 -51.65
C ALA A 111 16.05 1.28 -50.33
N MET A 112 17.25 0.75 -50.11
CA MET A 112 17.59 0.07 -48.86
C MET A 112 17.62 1.01 -47.66
N ALA A 113 18.10 2.25 -47.83
CA ALA A 113 18.08 3.25 -46.76
C ALA A 113 16.64 3.61 -46.36
N GLU A 114 15.74 3.75 -47.33
CA GLU A 114 14.30 3.98 -47.08
C GLU A 114 13.64 2.80 -46.34
N ASP A 115 13.93 1.55 -46.75
CA ASP A 115 13.40 0.35 -46.09
C ASP A 115 13.90 0.21 -44.64
N ILE A 116 15.17 0.54 -44.38
CA ILE A 116 15.76 0.52 -43.03
C ILE A 116 15.13 1.60 -42.15
N GLU A 117 14.92 2.80 -42.70
CA GLU A 117 14.27 3.90 -42.00
C GLU A 117 12.83 3.52 -41.63
N GLN A 118 12.09 2.90 -42.55
CA GLN A 118 10.74 2.42 -42.28
C GLN A 118 10.71 1.39 -41.14
N ILE A 119 11.58 0.37 -41.18
CA ILE A 119 11.64 -0.66 -40.13
C ILE A 119 12.00 -0.06 -38.77
N THR A 120 12.93 0.89 -38.76
CA THR A 120 13.34 1.59 -37.54
C THR A 120 12.19 2.41 -36.97
N MET A 121 11.49 3.16 -37.82
CA MET A 121 10.32 3.96 -37.44
C MET A 121 9.18 3.07 -36.90
N GLU A 122 8.91 1.91 -37.51
CA GLU A 122 7.94 0.93 -36.98
C GLU A 122 8.34 0.44 -35.58
N GLY A 123 9.62 0.13 -35.36
CA GLY A 123 10.16 -0.24 -34.05
C GLY A 123 9.98 0.84 -32.99
N GLU A 124 10.25 2.10 -33.35
CA GLU A 124 10.04 3.26 -32.47
C GLU A 124 8.55 3.45 -32.13
N GLN A 125 7.65 3.27 -33.10
CA GLN A 125 6.21 3.32 -32.85
C GLN A 125 5.75 2.23 -31.87
N TYR A 126 6.21 0.99 -32.03
CA TYR A 126 5.88 -0.08 -31.09
C TYR A 126 6.41 0.20 -29.68
N LYS A 127 7.60 0.79 -29.58
CA LYS A 127 8.18 1.19 -28.29
C LYS A 127 7.38 2.32 -27.64
N ALA A 128 6.96 3.33 -28.41
CA ALA A 128 6.11 4.41 -27.90
C ALA A 128 4.73 3.89 -27.43
N GLN A 129 4.14 2.93 -28.13
CA GLN A 129 2.90 2.26 -27.70
C GLN A 129 3.12 1.47 -26.40
N LEU A 130 4.24 0.77 -26.28
CA LEU A 130 4.62 0.03 -25.08
C LEU A 130 4.75 0.97 -23.87
N ASP A 131 5.47 2.07 -24.03
CA ASP A 131 5.66 3.08 -22.98
C ASP A 131 4.32 3.73 -22.57
N SER A 132 3.44 4.01 -23.53
CA SER A 132 2.09 4.52 -23.26
C SER A 132 1.23 3.54 -22.44
N LEU A 133 1.28 2.24 -22.77
CA LEU A 133 0.57 1.20 -22.02
C LEU A 133 1.05 1.12 -20.56
N PHE A 134 2.37 1.20 -20.37
CA PHE A 134 2.98 1.18 -19.04
C PHE A 134 2.67 2.46 -18.24
N ALA A 135 2.69 3.63 -18.87
CA ALA A 135 2.29 4.89 -18.24
C ALA A 135 0.85 4.86 -17.70
N GLN A 136 -0.10 4.27 -18.44
CA GLN A 136 -1.49 4.12 -17.98
C GLN A 136 -1.62 3.23 -16.72
N ILE A 137 -0.76 2.22 -16.60
CA ILE A 137 -0.71 1.33 -15.43
C ILE A 137 -0.13 2.07 -14.22
N ASP A 138 0.91 2.88 -14.43
CA ASP A 138 1.53 3.67 -13.37
C ASP A 138 0.58 4.74 -12.83
N ASP A 139 -0.23 5.39 -13.68
CA ASP A 139 -1.26 6.33 -13.23
C ASP A 139 -2.30 5.67 -12.30
N ARG A 140 -2.61 4.38 -12.52
CA ARG A 140 -3.50 3.61 -11.63
C ARG A 140 -2.85 3.27 -10.29
N ARG A 141 -1.52 3.20 -10.24
CA ARG A 141 -0.70 2.91 -9.05
C ARG A 141 -0.29 4.16 -8.27
N ARG A 142 -0.55 5.36 -8.81
CA ARG A 142 -0.30 6.63 -8.09
C ARG A 142 -1.02 6.64 -6.74
N LYS A 143 -0.34 7.15 -5.72
CA LYS A 143 -0.95 7.46 -4.42
C LYS A 143 -2.15 8.37 -4.67
N ARG A 144 -3.34 7.88 -4.32
CA ARG A 144 -4.55 8.68 -4.35
C ARG A 144 -4.58 9.53 -3.10
N GLU A 145 -4.72 10.84 -3.27
CA GLU A 145 -5.07 11.71 -2.16
C GLU A 145 -6.49 11.36 -1.74
N ILE A 146 -6.69 11.14 -0.43
CA ILE A 146 -8.01 10.90 0.13
C ILE A 146 -8.73 12.25 0.12
N PRO A 147 -9.89 12.39 -0.54
CA PRO A 147 -10.65 13.63 -0.49
C PRO A 147 -11.01 14.02 0.95
N ASP A 148 -10.82 15.31 1.29
CA ASP A 148 -11.02 15.84 2.65
C ASP A 148 -12.43 15.59 3.23
N PHE A 149 -13.44 15.43 2.38
CA PHE A 149 -14.81 15.14 2.80
C PHE A 149 -15.00 13.70 3.29
N LEU A 150 -14.05 12.80 3.02
CA LEU A 150 -14.01 11.45 3.59
C LEU A 150 -13.23 11.40 4.92
N CYS A 151 -12.61 12.51 5.31
CA CYS A 151 -11.84 12.62 6.54
C CYS A 151 -12.68 13.26 7.66
N GLY A 152 -12.53 12.72 8.87
CA GLY A 152 -13.17 13.28 10.06
C GLY A 152 -12.59 14.64 10.42
N LYS A 153 -13.45 15.58 10.85
CA LYS A 153 -13.04 16.96 11.20
C LYS A 153 -12.20 17.07 12.48
N ILE A 154 -12.09 15.99 13.26
CA ILE A 154 -11.32 15.95 14.52
C ILE A 154 -9.99 15.22 14.31
N SER A 155 -10.02 13.98 13.81
CA SER A 155 -8.83 13.17 13.60
C SER A 155 -8.05 13.52 12.33
N CYS A 156 -8.66 14.25 11.38
CA CYS A 156 -8.12 14.47 10.04
C CYS A 156 -7.74 13.16 9.33
N ALA A 157 -8.35 12.04 9.74
CA ALA A 157 -8.13 10.71 9.20
C ALA A 157 -9.41 10.21 8.52
N LEU A 158 -9.26 9.18 7.67
CA LEU A 158 -10.38 8.56 6.98
C LEU A 158 -11.43 8.04 7.97
N LEU A 159 -12.68 8.47 7.82
CA LEU A 159 -13.83 8.07 8.63
C LEU A 159 -14.00 6.55 8.62
N GLN A 160 -13.97 5.90 9.78
CA GLN A 160 -14.20 4.45 9.91
C GLN A 160 -15.65 4.16 10.30
N ASP A 161 -16.22 4.94 11.21
CA ASP A 161 -17.62 4.86 11.65
C ASP A 161 -18.26 6.25 11.59
N PRO A 162 -18.68 6.71 10.39
CA PRO A 162 -19.17 8.06 10.19
C PRO A 162 -20.52 8.29 10.89
N VAL A 163 -20.60 9.37 11.67
CA VAL A 163 -21.82 9.86 12.31
C VAL A 163 -22.06 11.32 11.98
N ILE A 164 -23.32 11.67 11.73
CA ILE A 164 -23.76 13.03 11.42
C ILE A 164 -24.34 13.70 12.66
N THR A 165 -23.97 14.95 12.86
CA THR A 165 -24.59 15.87 13.82
C THR A 165 -25.76 16.62 13.19
N PRO A 166 -26.72 17.18 13.96
CA PRO A 166 -27.84 17.94 13.41
C PRO A 166 -27.48 19.09 12.46
N SER A 167 -26.31 19.73 12.63
CA SER A 167 -25.73 20.71 11.69
C SER A 167 -25.33 20.14 10.34
N GLY A 168 -25.34 18.82 10.18
CA GLY A 168 -24.91 18.12 8.97
C GLY A 168 -23.40 17.85 8.91
N ILE A 169 -22.65 18.04 10.00
CA ILE A 169 -21.21 17.74 10.02
C ILE A 169 -20.99 16.27 10.37
N THR A 170 -20.20 15.58 9.55
CA THR A 170 -19.80 14.17 9.74
C THR A 170 -18.50 14.04 10.52
N TYR A 171 -18.50 13.17 11.53
CA TYR A 171 -17.35 12.84 12.36
C TYR A 171 -17.17 11.33 12.46
N ASP A 172 -16.00 10.87 12.90
CA ASP A 172 -15.86 9.49 13.36
C ASP A 172 -16.48 9.35 14.75
N ARG A 173 -17.25 8.29 14.99
CA ARG A 173 -17.98 8.07 16.24
C ARG A 173 -17.07 8.08 17.46
N ALA A 174 -15.87 7.50 17.37
CA ALA A 174 -14.96 7.45 18.52
C ALA A 174 -14.47 8.85 18.89
N ASP A 175 -14.06 9.62 17.87
CA ASP A 175 -13.49 10.95 18.03
C ASP A 175 -14.52 11.95 18.57
N ILE A 176 -15.75 11.96 18.03
CA ILE A 176 -16.79 12.89 18.48
C ILE A 176 -17.26 12.59 19.90
N LYS A 177 -17.38 11.31 20.27
CA LYS A 177 -17.72 10.92 21.64
C LYS A 177 -16.64 11.36 22.62
N GLN A 178 -15.39 11.14 22.28
CA GLN A 178 -14.26 11.56 23.11
C GLN A 178 -14.19 13.08 23.25
N HIS A 179 -14.44 13.81 22.16
CA HIS A 179 -14.45 15.26 22.14
C HIS A 179 -15.57 15.83 23.01
N LEU A 180 -16.81 15.34 22.85
CA LEU A 180 -17.95 15.72 23.68
C LEU A 180 -17.70 15.47 25.17
N HIS A 181 -17.09 14.34 25.53
CA HIS A 181 -16.78 14.01 26.92
C HIS A 181 -15.67 14.89 27.53
N ARG A 182 -14.72 15.39 26.74
CA ARG A 182 -13.57 16.17 27.25
C ARG A 182 -13.76 17.67 27.17
N VAL A 183 -14.37 18.15 26.11
CA VAL A 183 -14.43 19.58 25.75
C VAL A 183 -15.84 20.15 25.93
N GLY A 184 -16.87 19.30 25.95
CA GLY A 184 -18.27 19.71 25.93
C GLY A 184 -18.76 20.04 24.51
N GLU A 185 -20.00 20.53 24.39
CA GLU A 185 -20.66 20.79 23.09
C GLU A 185 -20.12 22.02 22.35
N PHE A 186 -19.37 22.90 23.03
CA PHE A 186 -19.06 24.27 22.57
C PHE A 186 -18.20 24.40 21.31
N VAL A 187 -17.55 23.33 20.82
CA VAL A 187 -16.63 23.38 19.66
C VAL A 187 -17.20 22.63 18.44
N ILE A 188 -18.34 21.96 18.61
CA ILE A 188 -19.05 21.29 17.53
C ILE A 188 -20.14 22.27 17.11
N ASN A 189 -20.02 22.89 15.93
CA ASN A 189 -21.12 23.67 15.38
C ASN A 189 -22.30 22.71 15.20
N LEU A 190 -23.26 22.71 16.13
CA LEU A 190 -24.49 21.92 16.13
C LEU A 190 -25.55 22.54 15.23
#